data_AF-A0A6J7S467-F1
#
_entry.id   AF-A0A6J7S467-F1
#
_cell.length_a   1.000
_cell.length_b   1.000
_cell.length_c   1.000
_cell.angle_alpha   90.00
_cell.angle_beta   90.00
_cell.angle_gamma   90.00
#
_symmetry.space_group_name_H-M   'P 1'
#
loop_
_entity.id
_entity.type
_entity.pdbx_description
1 polymer ?
#
loop_
_entity_poly.entity_id
_entity_poly.type
_entity_poly.pdbx_seq_one_letter_code
_entity_poly.pdbx_strand_id
1 'polypeptide(L)'
;MILPLSTYVATWIGWFNSTLGWSRNWGVENAGLLPNALRSFWHYQSEILYFHTHLTENHSYEAKAWSWLIMYRPTSFFYETPKGCGAASCAQEVLAMGTPVLWWSAAISLVILVVLWFKNKQWSTGFILLAVSAGYLPWFVFPQRTTFTFYAVVFEPWLIMAFVAVLRNYYLSSLGNPKLKFYSIIFITCVITANFVYHFPIFVGQITTYDDWNSLMWFKKWI
;
A
#
# COMPACT_ATOMS: atom_id res chain seq x y z
N MET A 1 -8.67 16.44 -18.12
CA MET A 1 -7.73 17.27 -17.34
C MET A 1 -8.43 18.24 -16.37
N ILE A 2 -9.61 18.77 -16.72
CA ILE A 2 -10.37 19.69 -15.85
C ILE A 2 -10.74 19.03 -14.52
N LEU A 3 -11.35 17.84 -14.56
CA LEU A 3 -11.78 17.13 -13.36
C LEU A 3 -10.68 16.96 -12.28
N PRO A 4 -9.51 16.34 -12.55
CA PRO A 4 -8.49 16.17 -11.52
C PRO A 4 -7.94 17.50 -10.99
N LEU A 5 -7.80 18.52 -11.84
CA LEU A 5 -7.37 19.85 -11.41
C LEU A 5 -8.41 20.49 -10.48
N SER A 6 -9.69 20.45 -10.85
CA SER A 6 -10.78 20.96 -10.03
C SER A 6 -10.88 20.21 -8.70
N THR A 7 -10.76 18.87 -8.71
CA THR A 7 -10.73 18.07 -7.48
C THR A 7 -9.56 18.46 -6.58
N TYR A 8 -8.36 18.60 -7.13
CA TYR A 8 -7.19 19.02 -6.37
C TYR A 8 -7.38 20.42 -5.77
N VAL A 9 -7.80 21.41 -6.56
CA VAL A 9 -8.07 22.76 -6.04
C VAL A 9 -9.19 22.73 -4.98
N ALA A 10 -10.22 21.91 -5.18
CA ALA A 10 -11.30 21.74 -4.21
C ALA A 10 -10.80 21.19 -2.86
N THR A 11 -9.83 20.25 -2.87
CA THR A 11 -9.24 19.76 -1.61
C THR A 11 -8.49 20.83 -0.83
N TRP A 12 -8.08 21.92 -1.48
CA TRP A 12 -7.38 23.05 -0.86
C TRP A 12 -8.29 24.22 -0.45
N ILE A 13 -9.61 24.14 -0.69
CA ILE A 13 -10.56 25.22 -0.34
C ILE A 13 -10.43 25.63 1.13
N GLY A 14 -10.26 24.68 2.05
CA GLY A 14 -10.06 24.97 3.47
C GLY A 14 -8.81 25.82 3.75
N TRP A 15 -7.70 25.58 3.04
CA TRP A 15 -6.48 26.38 3.17
C TRP A 15 -6.66 27.79 2.61
N PHE A 16 -7.38 27.93 1.49
CA PHE A 16 -7.68 29.24 0.91
C PHE A 16 -8.60 30.09 1.80
N ASN A 17 -9.61 29.46 2.42
CA ASN A 17 -10.59 30.12 3.28
C ASN A 17 -10.08 30.42 4.70
N SER A 18 -9.00 29.75 5.14
CA SER A 18 -8.41 29.94 6.46
C SER A 18 -7.23 30.91 6.42
N THR A 19 -7.01 31.61 7.52
CA THR A 19 -5.79 32.40 7.78
C THR A 19 -4.74 31.63 8.57
N LEU A 20 -5.08 30.45 9.10
CA LEU A 20 -4.24 29.62 9.97
C LEU A 20 -3.45 28.55 9.19
N GLY A 21 -3.61 28.48 7.88
CA GLY A 21 -2.92 27.50 7.04
C GLY A 21 -1.40 27.66 7.13
N TRP A 22 -0.67 26.54 7.06
CA TRP A 22 0.78 26.57 6.94
C TRP A 22 1.21 27.44 5.74
N SER A 23 2.22 28.28 5.94
CA SER A 23 2.74 29.24 4.95
C SER A 23 1.71 30.18 4.31
N ARG A 24 0.53 30.36 4.91
CA ARG A 24 -0.58 31.13 4.33
C ARG A 24 -0.24 32.59 4.02
N ASN A 25 0.61 33.20 4.84
CA ASN A 25 1.00 34.61 4.75
C ASN A 25 2.37 34.84 4.11
N TRP A 26 3.05 33.80 3.62
CA TRP A 26 4.39 33.91 3.03
C TRP A 26 4.46 34.95 1.90
N GLY A 27 3.43 35.02 1.05
CA GLY A 27 3.32 35.99 -0.03
C GLY A 27 3.07 37.43 0.43
N VAL A 28 2.78 37.69 1.71
CA VAL A 28 2.69 39.07 2.24
C VAL A 28 4.09 39.65 2.43
N GLU A 29 5.01 38.84 2.95
CA GLU A 29 6.39 39.25 3.28
C GLU A 29 7.34 39.16 2.08
N ASN A 30 7.00 38.34 1.10
CA ASN A 30 7.75 38.20 -0.15
C ASN A 30 6.94 38.90 -1.24
N ALA A 31 7.44 39.92 -1.93
CA ALA A 31 6.69 40.59 -3.00
C ALA A 31 6.75 39.81 -4.33
N GLY A 32 5.74 39.95 -5.19
CA GLY A 32 5.73 39.31 -6.52
C GLY A 32 4.50 39.66 -7.35
N LEU A 33 4.47 39.20 -8.61
CA LEU A 33 3.46 39.59 -9.61
C LEU A 33 2.08 38.95 -9.41
N LEU A 34 2.01 37.79 -8.74
CA LEU A 34 0.76 37.07 -8.49
C LEU A 34 0.11 37.52 -7.16
N PRO A 35 -1.20 37.28 -6.96
CA PRO A 35 -1.85 37.48 -5.66
C PRO A 35 -1.13 36.75 -4.52
N ASN A 36 -1.06 37.39 -3.34
CA ASN A 36 -0.35 36.86 -2.16
C ASN A 36 -0.74 35.41 -1.85
N ALA A 37 -2.03 35.08 -1.90
CA ALA A 37 -2.54 33.74 -1.63
C ALA A 37 -2.00 32.68 -2.62
N LEU A 38 -1.89 33.00 -3.91
CA LEU A 38 -1.36 32.07 -4.91
C LEU A 38 0.15 31.88 -4.76
N ARG A 39 0.89 32.93 -4.38
CA ARG A 39 2.33 32.83 -4.12
C ARG A 39 2.61 32.02 -2.85
N SER A 40 1.87 32.28 -1.77
CA SER A 40 1.89 31.45 -0.57
C SER A 40 1.57 29.99 -0.87
N PHE A 41 0.57 29.73 -1.73
CA PHE A 41 0.18 28.37 -2.10
C PHE A 41 1.29 27.66 -2.86
N TRP A 42 1.86 28.31 -3.87
CA TRP A 42 2.98 27.77 -4.64
C TRP A 42 4.20 27.49 -3.75
N HIS A 43 4.54 28.43 -2.87
CA HIS A 43 5.61 28.23 -1.89
C HIS A 43 5.33 27.01 -1.01
N TYR A 44 4.10 26.88 -0.49
CA TYR A 44 3.74 25.72 0.32
C TYR A 44 3.86 24.39 -0.47
N GLN A 45 3.43 24.34 -1.74
CA GLN A 45 3.65 23.16 -2.58
C GLN A 45 5.15 22.84 -2.75
N SER A 46 5.99 23.87 -2.88
CA SER A 46 7.44 23.68 -2.96
C SER A 46 8.04 23.15 -1.66
N GLU A 47 7.56 23.61 -0.49
CA GLU A 47 7.98 23.09 0.81
C GLU A 47 7.55 21.63 1.00
N ILE A 48 6.32 21.29 0.61
CA ILE A 48 5.82 19.90 0.64
C ILE A 48 6.70 19.01 -0.22
N LEU A 49 6.98 19.41 -1.46
CA LEU A 49 7.84 18.65 -2.36
C LEU A 49 9.27 18.51 -1.80
N TYR A 50 9.83 19.59 -1.29
CA TYR A 50 11.17 19.60 -0.70
C TYR A 50 11.25 18.61 0.47
N PHE A 51 10.31 18.68 1.42
CA PHE A 51 10.25 17.75 2.55
C PHE A 51 10.14 16.29 2.08
N HIS A 52 9.22 15.98 1.17
CA HIS A 52 9.00 14.59 0.72
C HIS A 52 10.17 14.03 -0.11
N THR A 53 11.00 14.88 -0.70
CA THR A 53 12.18 14.45 -1.48
C THR A 53 13.46 14.41 -0.66
N HIS A 54 13.50 15.04 0.51
CA HIS A 54 14.69 15.15 1.39
C HIS A 54 14.52 14.46 2.75
N LEU A 55 13.40 13.78 3.01
CA LEU A 55 13.22 12.99 4.22
C LEU A 55 13.99 11.66 4.11
N THR A 56 15.21 11.64 4.64
CA THR A 56 16.16 10.50 4.57
C THR A 56 16.62 10.01 5.95
N GLU A 57 15.75 10.10 6.95
CA GLU A 57 16.04 9.66 8.32
C GLU A 57 16.06 8.13 8.42
N ASN A 58 17.12 7.55 8.97
CA ASN A 58 17.22 6.09 9.12
C ASN A 58 16.16 5.56 10.09
N HIS A 59 15.47 4.47 9.72
CA HIS A 59 14.47 3.84 10.56
C HIS A 59 14.58 2.31 10.54
N SER A 60 14.41 1.67 11.71
CA SER A 60 14.55 0.21 11.86
C SER A 60 13.59 -0.60 10.99
N TYR A 61 12.37 -0.08 10.79
CA TYR A 61 11.34 -0.67 9.93
C TYR A 61 11.26 -0.09 8.52
N GLU A 62 12.30 0.63 8.08
CA GLU A 62 12.37 1.09 6.70
C GLU A 62 12.32 -0.09 5.72
N ALA A 63 11.50 0.04 4.68
CA ALA A 63 11.36 -0.93 3.61
C ALA A 63 11.35 -0.22 2.25
N LYS A 64 12.24 -0.66 1.37
CA LYS A 64 12.40 -0.09 0.02
C LYS A 64 11.27 -0.56 -0.90
N ALA A 65 10.88 0.31 -1.84
CA ALA A 65 9.76 0.08 -2.77
C ALA A 65 9.79 -1.30 -3.46
N TRP A 66 10.96 -1.72 -3.95
CA TRP A 66 11.12 -3.00 -4.65
C TRP A 66 10.69 -4.21 -3.80
N SER A 67 10.76 -4.12 -2.47
CA SER A 67 10.50 -5.24 -1.58
C SER A 67 9.05 -5.34 -1.10
N TRP A 68 8.20 -4.38 -1.45
CA TRP A 68 6.81 -4.32 -0.97
C TRP A 68 5.94 -5.46 -1.54
N LEU A 69 6.08 -5.79 -2.83
CA LEU A 69 5.28 -6.85 -3.47
C LEU A 69 5.57 -8.25 -2.89
N ILE A 70 6.77 -8.45 -2.34
CA ILE A 70 7.14 -9.71 -1.68
C ILE A 70 6.94 -9.66 -0.16
N MET A 71 6.53 -8.52 0.40
CA MET A 71 6.44 -8.24 1.84
C MET A 71 7.72 -8.65 2.59
N TYR A 72 8.87 -8.22 2.11
CA TYR A 72 10.15 -8.63 2.72
C TYR A 72 10.29 -8.15 4.18
N ARG A 73 9.84 -6.92 4.45
CA ARG A 73 9.91 -6.27 5.76
C ARG A 73 8.63 -5.45 6.00
N PRO A 74 7.58 -6.07 6.57
CA PRO A 74 6.43 -5.36 7.11
C PRO A 74 6.82 -4.29 8.13
N THR A 75 5.97 -3.28 8.29
CA THR A 75 6.21 -2.20 9.24
C THR A 75 5.47 -2.48 10.54
N SER A 76 6.21 -2.63 11.65
CA SER A 76 5.59 -2.75 12.97
C SER A 76 5.04 -1.38 13.39
N PHE A 77 3.74 -1.31 13.67
CA PHE A 77 3.07 -0.10 14.19
C PHE A 77 3.07 -0.06 15.71
N PHE A 78 3.12 -1.22 16.34
CA PHE A 78 3.08 -1.37 17.78
C PHE A 78 3.69 -2.71 18.16
N TYR A 79 4.56 -2.75 19.16
CA TYR A 79 5.04 -3.99 19.76
C TYR A 79 5.25 -3.79 21.27
N GLU A 80 4.66 -4.67 22.08
CA GLU A 80 4.86 -4.72 23.52
C GLU A 80 5.00 -6.16 24.03
N THR A 81 5.57 -6.31 25.23
CA THR A 81 5.70 -7.59 25.94
C THR A 81 4.87 -7.56 27.23
N PRO A 82 3.52 -7.60 27.15
CA PRO A 82 2.66 -7.52 28.32
C PRO A 82 2.75 -8.79 29.18
N LYS A 83 2.09 -8.79 30.34
CA LYS A 83 1.92 -10.00 31.17
C LYS A 83 0.53 -10.59 30.96
N GLY A 84 0.36 -11.86 31.29
CA GLY A 84 -0.97 -12.49 31.35
C GLY A 84 -1.39 -13.35 30.15
N CYS A 85 -0.45 -13.74 29.27
CA CYS A 85 -0.71 -14.68 28.18
C CYS A 85 -0.66 -16.16 28.59
N GLY A 86 -0.46 -16.49 29.87
CA GLY A 86 -0.32 -17.87 30.36
C GLY A 86 1.06 -18.50 30.15
N ALA A 87 2.05 -17.73 29.70
CA ALA A 87 3.44 -18.18 29.49
C ALA A 87 4.45 -17.19 30.11
N ALA A 88 5.72 -17.57 30.14
CA ALA A 88 6.81 -16.75 30.69
C ALA A 88 7.12 -15.50 29.84
N SER A 89 6.90 -15.58 28.52
CA SER A 89 7.13 -14.50 27.57
C SER A 89 5.88 -14.30 26.71
N CYS A 90 5.39 -13.07 26.65
CA CYS A 90 4.24 -12.69 25.83
C CYS A 90 4.67 -11.66 24.79
N ALA A 91 3.93 -11.62 23.69
CA ALA A 91 4.09 -10.61 22.65
C ALA A 91 2.71 -10.05 22.28
N GLN A 92 2.69 -8.79 21.91
CA GLN A 92 1.53 -8.11 21.38
C GLN A 92 2.01 -7.16 20.29
N GLU A 93 1.60 -7.40 19.05
CA GLU A 93 2.07 -6.62 17.90
C GLU A 93 0.91 -6.22 16.99
N VAL A 94 0.97 -4.98 16.48
CA VAL A 94 0.19 -4.56 15.30
C VAL A 94 1.16 -4.44 14.13
N LEU A 95 1.13 -5.40 13.22
CA LEU A 95 2.03 -5.48 12.08
C LEU A 95 1.32 -5.07 10.79
N ALA A 96 1.81 -4.02 10.13
CA ALA A 96 1.26 -3.55 8.86
C ALA A 96 1.76 -4.43 7.69
N MET A 97 0.98 -5.47 7.38
CA MET A 97 1.17 -6.35 6.24
C MET A 97 -0.18 -6.82 5.68
N GLY A 98 -0.20 -7.20 4.40
CA GLY A 98 -1.34 -7.89 3.82
C GLY A 98 -1.40 -9.35 4.24
N THR A 99 -2.55 -9.99 4.03
CA THR A 99 -2.70 -11.46 4.14
C THR A 99 -1.74 -12.15 3.17
N PRO A 100 -0.74 -12.92 3.62
CA PRO A 100 0.36 -13.35 2.77
C PRO A 100 -0.03 -14.08 1.49
N VAL A 101 -0.94 -15.04 1.60
CA VAL A 101 -1.39 -15.82 0.44
C VAL A 101 -2.12 -14.94 -0.58
N LEU A 102 -2.97 -14.02 -0.11
CA LEU A 102 -3.68 -13.09 -0.99
C LEU A 102 -2.70 -12.13 -1.67
N TRP A 103 -1.79 -11.54 -0.89
CA TRP A 103 -0.83 -10.55 -1.37
C TRP A 103 0.09 -11.13 -2.44
N TRP A 104 0.67 -12.30 -2.20
CA TRP A 104 1.53 -12.96 -3.19
C TRP A 104 0.76 -13.47 -4.40
N SER A 105 -0.46 -13.96 -4.21
CA SER A 105 -1.33 -14.33 -5.33
C SER A 105 -1.65 -13.12 -6.22
N ALA A 106 -1.87 -11.95 -5.61
CA ALA A 106 -2.08 -10.69 -6.33
C ALA A 106 -0.80 -10.20 -7.03
N ALA A 107 0.36 -10.30 -6.39
CA ALA A 107 1.65 -9.97 -7.01
C ALA A 107 1.97 -10.87 -8.21
N ILE A 108 1.72 -12.18 -8.10
CA ILE A 108 1.84 -13.13 -9.22
C ILE A 108 0.84 -12.78 -10.33
N SER A 109 -0.40 -12.46 -9.95
CA SER A 109 -1.45 -12.08 -10.90
C SER A 109 -1.10 -10.80 -11.67
N LEU A 110 -0.42 -9.85 -11.03
CA LEU A 110 0.10 -8.66 -11.69
C LEU A 110 1.06 -9.04 -12.83
N VAL A 111 2.02 -9.94 -12.59
CA VAL A 111 2.95 -10.43 -13.61
C VAL A 111 2.20 -11.13 -14.76
N ILE A 112 1.21 -11.96 -14.44
CA ILE A 112 0.36 -12.63 -15.44
C ILE A 112 -0.37 -11.59 -16.30
N LEU A 113 -0.96 -10.55 -15.68
CA LEU A 113 -1.66 -9.50 -16.41
C LEU A 113 -0.74 -8.68 -17.31
N VAL A 114 0.50 -8.42 -16.90
CA VAL A 114 1.50 -7.78 -17.77
C VAL A 114 1.70 -8.60 -19.03
N VAL A 115 1.94 -9.92 -18.90
CA VAL A 115 2.12 -10.82 -20.04
C VAL A 115 0.86 -10.87 -20.92
N LEU A 116 -0.33 -10.98 -20.32
CA LEU A 116 -1.59 -11.01 -21.05
C LEU A 116 -1.83 -9.69 -21.81
N TRP A 117 -1.59 -8.55 -21.17
CA TRP A 117 -1.75 -7.23 -21.78
C TRP A 117 -0.82 -7.04 -22.99
N PHE A 118 0.43 -7.52 -22.93
CA PHE A 118 1.31 -7.46 -24.09
C PHE A 118 0.80 -8.30 -25.28
N LYS A 119 0.10 -9.41 -25.02
CA LYS A 119 -0.47 -10.28 -26.06
C LYS A 119 -1.80 -9.77 -26.63
N ASN A 120 -2.69 -9.28 -25.78
CA ASN A 120 -4.08 -8.97 -26.17
C ASN A 120 -4.41 -7.47 -26.21
N LYS A 121 -3.55 -6.63 -25.62
CA LYS A 121 -3.73 -5.17 -25.49
C LYS A 121 -5.11 -4.76 -24.97
N GLN A 122 -5.70 -5.60 -24.12
CA GLN A 122 -7.04 -5.35 -23.60
C GLN A 122 -7.04 -4.11 -22.69
N TRP A 123 -7.94 -3.17 -22.98
CA TRP A 123 -7.98 -1.88 -22.30
C TRP A 123 -8.26 -2.01 -20.79
N SER A 124 -9.15 -2.92 -20.38
CA SER A 124 -9.44 -3.18 -18.96
C SER A 124 -8.22 -3.67 -18.18
N THR A 125 -7.42 -4.58 -18.76
CA THR A 125 -6.14 -5.01 -18.16
C THR A 125 -5.14 -3.86 -18.13
N GLY A 126 -5.05 -3.08 -19.20
CA GLY A 126 -4.19 -1.90 -19.27
C GLY A 126 -4.50 -0.88 -18.19
N PHE A 127 -5.79 -0.66 -17.88
CA PHE A 127 -6.22 0.25 -16.82
C PHE A 127 -5.77 -0.22 -15.43
N ILE A 128 -5.91 -1.51 -15.11
CA ILE A 128 -5.42 -2.08 -13.83
C ILE A 128 -3.91 -1.89 -13.73
N LEU A 129 -3.16 -2.23 -14.79
CA LEU A 129 -1.70 -2.07 -14.82
C LEU A 129 -1.27 -0.61 -14.68
N LEU A 130 -1.97 0.31 -15.34
CA LEU A 130 -1.71 1.74 -15.24
C LEU A 130 -1.93 2.24 -13.81
N ALA A 131 -3.02 1.81 -13.16
CA ALA A 131 -3.34 2.23 -11.80
C ALA A 131 -2.32 1.70 -10.78
N VAL A 132 -1.91 0.42 -10.88
CA VAL A 132 -0.79 -0.12 -10.08
C VAL A 132 0.49 0.67 -10.34
N SER A 133 0.81 0.92 -11.61
CA SER A 133 2.04 1.64 -11.99
C SER A 133 2.06 3.06 -11.45
N ALA A 134 0.93 3.77 -11.52
CA ALA A 134 0.78 5.12 -11.01
C ALA A 134 0.95 5.19 -9.49
N GLY A 135 0.50 4.17 -8.75
CA GLY A 135 0.67 4.10 -7.30
C GLY A 135 2.05 3.56 -6.87
N TYR A 136 2.72 2.76 -7.70
CA TYR A 136 3.93 2.04 -7.32
C TYR A 136 5.24 2.61 -7.89
N LEU A 137 5.28 2.96 -9.19
CA LEU A 137 6.51 3.41 -9.85
C LEU A 137 7.08 4.74 -9.31
N PRO A 138 6.28 5.74 -8.86
CA PRO A 138 6.84 6.97 -8.32
C PRO A 138 7.81 6.76 -7.14
N TRP A 139 7.64 5.69 -6.38
CA TRP A 139 8.50 5.37 -5.24
C TRP A 139 9.92 4.96 -5.65
N PHE A 140 10.13 4.59 -6.92
CA PHE A 140 11.46 4.27 -7.45
C PHE A 140 12.24 5.52 -7.88
N VAL A 141 11.59 6.68 -7.98
CA VAL A 141 12.24 7.95 -8.34
C VAL A 141 13.09 8.49 -7.19
N PHE A 142 12.76 8.14 -5.94
CA PHE A 142 13.42 8.63 -4.73
C PHE A 142 13.91 7.48 -3.83
N PRO A 143 14.90 6.68 -4.27
CA PRO A 143 15.31 5.46 -3.55
C PRO A 143 15.97 5.73 -2.19
N GLN A 144 16.51 6.93 -1.99
CA GLN A 144 17.14 7.35 -0.73
C GLN A 144 16.14 7.78 0.34
N ARG A 145 14.88 8.03 -0.05
CA ARG A 145 13.84 8.41 0.88
C ARG A 145 13.56 7.26 1.83
N THR A 146 13.35 7.59 3.10
CA THR A 146 12.86 6.63 4.09
C THR A 146 11.41 6.28 3.77
N THR A 147 11.17 5.02 3.42
CA THR A 147 9.84 4.53 3.06
C THR A 147 9.48 3.27 3.84
N PHE A 148 8.19 2.94 3.85
CA PHE A 148 7.63 1.86 4.65
C PHE A 148 6.71 1.00 3.81
N THR A 149 6.57 -0.29 4.15
CA THR A 149 5.76 -1.23 3.37
C THR A 149 4.27 -0.84 3.35
N PHE A 150 3.75 -0.19 4.40
CA PHE A 150 2.36 0.24 4.43
C PHE A 150 2.01 1.29 3.36
N TYR A 151 2.98 1.97 2.75
CA TYR A 151 2.74 2.86 1.61
C TYR A 151 2.17 2.11 0.40
N ALA A 152 2.31 0.78 0.36
CA ALA A 152 1.71 -0.06 -0.66
C ALA A 152 0.16 -0.03 -0.65
N VAL A 153 -0.47 0.45 0.42
CA VAL A 153 -1.94 0.63 0.51
C VAL A 153 -2.50 1.45 -0.66
N VAL A 154 -1.70 2.37 -1.21
CA VAL A 154 -2.11 3.25 -2.32
C VAL A 154 -2.43 2.45 -3.60
N PHE A 155 -1.76 1.33 -3.83
CA PHE A 155 -1.99 0.47 -5.01
C PHE A 155 -2.60 -0.89 -4.66
N GLU A 156 -2.80 -1.19 -3.38
CA GLU A 156 -3.40 -2.44 -2.91
C GLU A 156 -4.75 -2.77 -3.58
N PRO A 157 -5.73 -1.84 -3.70
CA PRO A 157 -7.00 -2.16 -4.35
C PRO A 157 -6.81 -2.64 -5.80
N TRP A 158 -5.83 -2.08 -6.51
CA TRP A 158 -5.53 -2.44 -7.89
C TRP A 158 -4.78 -3.77 -8.01
N LEU A 159 -3.98 -4.14 -7.02
CA LEU A 159 -3.43 -5.50 -6.90
C LEU A 159 -4.54 -6.53 -6.69
N ILE A 160 -5.52 -6.23 -5.84
CA ILE A 160 -6.69 -7.12 -5.65
C ILE A 160 -7.48 -7.23 -6.96
N MET A 161 -7.67 -6.13 -7.68
CA MET A 161 -8.29 -6.17 -9.01
C MET A 161 -7.49 -7.01 -10.00
N ALA A 162 -6.16 -7.00 -9.93
CA ALA A 162 -5.32 -7.87 -10.76
C ALA A 162 -5.57 -9.35 -10.46
N PHE A 163 -5.63 -9.72 -9.17
CA PHE A 163 -5.98 -11.08 -8.74
C PHE A 163 -7.35 -11.52 -9.26
N VAL A 164 -8.38 -10.70 -9.02
CA VAL A 164 -9.76 -10.99 -9.46
C VAL A 164 -9.84 -11.10 -10.99
N ALA A 165 -9.12 -10.26 -11.74
CA ALA A 165 -9.10 -10.33 -13.19
C ALA A 165 -8.48 -11.64 -13.70
N VAL A 166 -7.42 -12.15 -13.06
CA VAL A 166 -6.83 -13.45 -13.38
C VAL A 166 -7.81 -14.58 -13.07
N LEU A 167 -8.46 -14.58 -11.91
CA LEU A 167 -9.49 -15.57 -11.57
C LEU A 167 -10.66 -15.55 -12.56
N ARG A 168 -11.11 -14.35 -12.96
CA ARG A 168 -12.16 -14.19 -13.98
C ARG A 168 -11.73 -14.78 -15.32
N ASN A 169 -10.52 -14.47 -15.78
CA ASN A 169 -9.99 -15.01 -17.05
C ASN A 169 -9.85 -16.54 -16.99
N TYR A 170 -9.40 -17.07 -15.86
CA TYR A 170 -9.36 -18.52 -15.62
C TYR A 170 -10.75 -19.15 -15.69
N TYR A 171 -11.73 -18.58 -14.98
CA TYR A 171 -13.10 -19.08 -14.95
C TYR A 171 -13.75 -19.09 -16.34
N LEU A 172 -13.60 -18.00 -17.10
CA LEU A 172 -14.19 -17.83 -18.42
C LEU A 172 -13.44 -18.52 -19.56
N SER A 173 -12.23 -19.04 -19.31
CA SER A 173 -11.48 -19.76 -20.35
C SER A 173 -12.25 -20.98 -20.87
N SER A 174 -12.11 -21.31 -22.16
CA SER A 174 -12.77 -22.49 -22.75
C SER A 174 -12.12 -23.82 -22.35
N LEU A 175 -10.91 -23.77 -21.78
CA LEU A 175 -10.12 -24.94 -21.41
C LEU A 175 -10.48 -25.45 -20.00
N GLY A 176 -10.74 -26.74 -19.84
CA GLY A 176 -10.91 -27.40 -18.54
C GLY A 176 -12.37 -27.47 -18.04
N ASN A 177 -12.58 -28.27 -16.99
CA ASN A 177 -13.91 -28.58 -16.45
C ASN A 177 -14.50 -27.39 -15.65
N PRO A 178 -15.68 -26.84 -15.99
CA PRO A 178 -16.29 -25.71 -15.29
C PRO A 178 -16.50 -25.95 -13.78
N LYS A 179 -16.89 -27.16 -13.38
CA LYS A 179 -17.08 -27.50 -11.96
C LYS A 179 -15.76 -27.43 -11.21
N LEU A 180 -14.69 -27.99 -11.80
CA LEU A 180 -13.36 -27.95 -11.20
C LEU A 180 -12.90 -26.51 -10.99
N LYS A 181 -13.05 -25.63 -11.99
CA LYS A 181 -12.69 -24.21 -11.87
C LYS A 181 -13.44 -23.51 -10.73
N PHE A 182 -14.74 -23.75 -10.63
CA PHE A 182 -15.57 -23.20 -9.57
C PHE A 182 -15.07 -23.65 -8.19
N TYR A 183 -14.84 -24.95 -8.00
CA TYR A 183 -14.32 -25.48 -6.74
C TYR A 183 -12.89 -25.01 -6.45
N SER A 184 -12.03 -24.84 -7.46
CA SER A 184 -10.69 -24.28 -7.28
C SER A 184 -10.72 -22.82 -6.82
N ILE A 185 -11.64 -22.00 -7.32
CA ILE A 185 -11.83 -20.61 -6.86
C ILE A 185 -12.35 -20.58 -5.42
N ILE A 186 -13.30 -21.45 -5.06
CA ILE A 186 -13.75 -21.59 -3.67
C ILE A 186 -12.59 -22.00 -2.78
N PHE A 187 -11.82 -23.01 -3.21
CA PHE A 187 -10.69 -23.52 -2.44
C PHE A 187 -9.64 -22.44 -2.16
N ILE A 188 -9.18 -21.70 -3.18
CA ILE A 188 -8.20 -20.62 -2.96
C ILE A 188 -8.76 -19.51 -2.05
N THR A 189 -10.05 -19.19 -2.19
CA THR A 189 -10.72 -18.23 -1.30
C THR A 189 -10.72 -18.73 0.14
N CYS A 190 -11.05 -20.01 0.39
CA CYS A 190 -10.99 -20.60 1.73
C CYS A 190 -9.57 -20.59 2.30
N VAL A 191 -8.56 -20.88 1.49
CA VAL A 191 -7.15 -20.84 1.90
C VAL A 191 -6.74 -19.42 2.29
N ILE A 192 -7.14 -18.41 1.52
CA ILE A 192 -6.88 -16.99 1.83
C ILE A 192 -7.56 -16.62 3.15
N THR A 193 -8.83 -16.99 3.35
CA THR A 193 -9.55 -16.73 4.59
C THR A 193 -8.88 -17.40 5.78
N ALA A 194 -8.47 -18.67 5.65
CA ALA A 194 -7.74 -19.38 6.70
C ALA A 194 -6.39 -18.70 7.00
N ASN A 195 -5.68 -18.22 5.98
CA ASN A 195 -4.43 -17.48 6.16
C ASN A 195 -4.62 -16.13 6.86
N PHE A 196 -5.73 -15.43 6.58
CA PHE A 196 -6.11 -14.22 7.30
C PHE A 196 -6.42 -14.52 8.77
N VAL A 197 -7.23 -15.56 9.04
CA VAL A 197 -7.56 -15.98 10.42
C VAL A 197 -6.30 -16.38 11.19
N TYR A 198 -5.37 -17.07 10.54
CA TYR A 198 -4.08 -17.44 11.14
C TYR A 198 -3.25 -16.22 11.56
N HIS A 199 -3.16 -15.18 10.72
CA HIS A 199 -2.44 -13.93 11.05
C HIS A 199 -3.31 -12.91 11.81
N PHE A 200 -4.57 -13.21 12.12
CA PHE A 200 -5.48 -12.27 12.77
C PHE A 200 -4.92 -11.65 14.06
N PRO A 201 -4.22 -12.39 14.95
CA PRO A 201 -3.67 -11.82 16.18
C PRO A 201 -2.77 -10.61 15.96
N ILE A 202 -1.92 -10.61 14.93
CA ILE A 202 -0.99 -9.50 14.62
C ILE A 202 -1.64 -8.35 13.85
N PHE A 203 -2.85 -8.54 13.32
CA PHE A 203 -3.62 -7.45 12.69
C PHE A 203 -4.37 -6.61 13.71
N VAL A 204 -4.78 -7.21 14.82
CA VAL A 204 -5.59 -6.54 15.84
C VAL A 204 -4.82 -6.26 17.14
N GLY A 205 -3.55 -6.64 17.23
CA GLY A 205 -2.77 -6.47 18.44
C GLY A 205 -3.27 -7.35 19.59
N GLN A 206 -3.63 -8.59 19.31
CA GLN A 206 -4.01 -9.55 20.35
C GLN A 206 -2.77 -9.98 21.15
N ILE A 207 -2.91 -10.11 22.46
CA ILE A 207 -1.86 -10.65 23.32
C ILE A 207 -1.75 -12.15 23.07
N THR A 208 -0.55 -12.62 22.72
CA THR A 208 -0.24 -14.05 22.54
C THR A 208 1.00 -14.44 23.34
N THR A 209 1.29 -15.74 23.40
CA THR A 209 2.63 -16.18 23.83
C THR A 209 3.66 -15.73 22.78
N TYR A 210 4.93 -15.62 23.18
CA TYR A 210 6.01 -15.30 22.23
C TYR A 210 6.13 -16.37 21.13
N ASP A 211 5.96 -17.65 21.47
CA ASP A 211 6.08 -18.75 20.51
C ASP A 211 4.95 -18.70 19.46
N ASP A 212 3.72 -18.42 19.90
CA ASP A 212 2.58 -18.24 18.99
C ASP A 212 2.83 -17.05 18.04
N TRP A 213 3.25 -15.91 18.58
CA TRP A 213 3.59 -14.73 17.79
C TRP A 213 4.71 -15.02 16.79
N ASN A 214 5.79 -15.67 17.22
CA ASN A 214 6.93 -16.00 16.38
C ASN A 214 6.54 -17.00 15.28
N SER A 215 5.54 -17.86 15.51
CA SER A 215 5.01 -18.75 14.46
C SER A 215 4.38 -17.98 13.29
N LEU A 216 3.81 -16.79 13.56
CA LEU A 216 3.24 -15.90 12.56
C LEU A 216 4.33 -15.22 11.72
N MET A 217 5.57 -15.22 12.19
CA MET A 217 6.71 -14.61 11.51
C MET A 217 7.37 -15.58 10.53
N TRP A 218 6.78 -15.69 9.34
CA TRP A 218 7.27 -16.60 8.30
C TRP A 218 8.67 -16.27 7.79
N PHE A 219 9.09 -15.00 7.90
CA PHE A 219 10.47 -14.59 7.61
C PHE A 219 11.09 -13.93 8.83
N LYS A 220 12.39 -14.18 9.04
CA LYS A 220 13.17 -13.50 10.08
C LYS A 220 13.14 -11.97 9.98
N LYS A 221 12.85 -11.43 8.79
CA LYS A 221 12.79 -9.99 8.51
C LYS A 221 11.44 -9.35 8.85
N TRP A 222 10.46 -10.15 9.24
CA TRP A 222 9.19 -9.67 9.82
C TRP A 222 9.32 -9.29 11.29
N ILE A 223 10.49 -9.61 11.88
CA ILE A 223 10.94 -9.18 13.20
C ILE A 223 11.84 -7.93 13.06
#